data_AF-A0A5E5QY81-F1
#
_entry.id   AF-A0A5E5QY81-F1
#
_cell.length_a   1.000
_cell.length_b   1.000
_cell.length_c   1.000
_cell.angle_alpha   90.00
_cell.angle_beta   90.00
_cell.angle_gamma   90.00
#
_symmetry.space_group_name_H-M   'P 1'
#
loop_
_entity.id
_entity.type
_entity.pdbx_description
1 polymer ?
#
loop_
_entity_poly.entity_id
_entity_poly.type
_entity_poly.pdbx_seq_one_letter_code
_entity_poly.pdbx_strand_id
1 'polypeptide(L)'
;MQRIGDLASALLSRHASLSLEDMSGLILEHKDKYGCDESHIPWILRCFVAKGMIIPTLKKGSVTLTLAPTYKARENQRKFSATIAGELESLSQRVRYIIDHGPTVGTYRENLLQNSLRKHLPERYHIATGFIYGLKKQIDLLIYDRIDYAPLFREGDLVIVPQESVRAVIEVKTNLTTDNLRSALECLHLVSLFDDKQPPFFKGIFAFESDLAKDKLYKTIADFYTNYHAQAQGAPGELICSPFQHLTCMCVDKKAFAFTKYRRNENQRLTPHLYSKQSVTELESQSSFFIQSLLSYLKHGGMKPFKIDYMDQMLGEDTYTTKIKDLRHGDDSWGAYFAVDEGDEDQVYIDEMESLILSAQNWIEGYDNFGAA
;
A
#
# COMPACT_ATOMS: atom_id res chain seq x y z
N MET A 1 -4.50 22.76 -5.82
CA MET A 1 -3.57 23.48 -4.91
C MET A 1 -2.63 22.56 -4.14
N GLN A 2 -3.11 21.49 -3.48
CA GLN A 2 -2.26 20.58 -2.69
C GLN A 2 -1.06 20.03 -3.49
N ARG A 3 -1.31 19.57 -4.73
CA ARG A 3 -0.31 19.04 -5.68
C ARG A 3 0.88 19.97 -5.97
N ILE A 4 0.63 21.28 -6.10
CA ILE A 4 1.70 22.26 -6.39
C ILE A 4 2.48 22.57 -5.11
N GLY A 5 1.86 22.39 -3.93
CA GLY A 5 2.52 22.62 -2.65
C GLY A 5 3.55 21.55 -2.32
N ASP A 6 3.26 20.33 -2.75
CA ASP A 6 4.18 19.22 -2.67
C ASP A 6 5.39 19.37 -3.60
N LEU A 7 5.14 19.73 -4.86
CA LEU A 7 6.19 20.10 -5.79
C LEU A 7 7.06 21.22 -5.19
N ALA A 8 6.42 22.24 -4.62
CA ALA A 8 7.14 23.34 -3.99
C ALA A 8 7.99 22.89 -2.81
N SER A 9 7.49 21.96 -1.99
CA SER A 9 8.21 21.38 -0.86
C SER A 9 9.44 20.59 -1.32
N ALA A 10 9.29 19.77 -2.36
CA ALA A 10 10.40 19.01 -2.93
C ALA A 10 11.49 19.91 -3.54
N LEU A 11 11.09 20.93 -4.31
CA LEU A 11 12.02 21.89 -4.91
C LEU A 11 12.81 22.67 -3.85
N LEU A 12 12.13 23.19 -2.82
CA LEU A 12 12.77 23.93 -1.73
C LEU A 12 13.65 23.03 -0.84
N SER A 13 13.32 21.75 -0.71
CA SER A 13 14.17 20.79 0.00
C SER A 13 15.40 20.37 -0.80
N ARG A 14 15.32 20.37 -2.13
CA ARG A 14 16.48 20.11 -3.00
C ARG A 14 17.48 21.28 -3.00
N HIS A 15 16.97 22.50 -3.04
CA HIS A 15 17.79 23.72 -3.22
C HIS A 15 18.06 24.51 -1.94
N ALA A 16 17.49 24.08 -0.80
CA ALA A 16 17.49 24.75 0.51
C ALA A 16 16.78 26.11 0.56
N SER A 17 16.90 26.93 -0.49
CA SER A 17 16.20 28.19 -0.70
C SER A 17 16.17 28.54 -2.18
N LEU A 18 15.09 29.15 -2.67
CA LEU A 18 14.96 29.58 -4.07
C LEU A 18 14.50 31.04 -4.14
N SER A 19 14.91 31.79 -5.17
CA SER A 19 14.30 33.09 -5.44
C SER A 19 12.85 32.91 -5.91
N LEU A 20 12.04 33.96 -5.82
CA LEU A 20 10.66 33.92 -6.34
C LEU A 20 10.63 33.57 -7.85
N GLU A 21 11.58 34.10 -8.62
CA GLU A 21 11.70 33.85 -10.07
C GLU A 21 12.08 32.39 -10.35
N ASP A 22 13.13 31.89 -9.69
CA ASP A 22 13.58 30.50 -9.86
C ASP A 22 12.48 29.49 -9.45
N MET A 23 11.81 29.77 -8.32
CA MET A 23 10.71 28.95 -7.83
C MET A 23 9.57 28.90 -8.85
N SER A 24 9.22 30.04 -9.43
CA SER A 24 8.14 30.14 -10.41
C SER A 24 8.51 29.43 -11.71
N GLY A 25 9.74 29.61 -12.19
CA GLY A 25 10.27 28.91 -13.36
C GLY A 25 10.25 27.39 -13.21
N LEU A 26 10.73 26.87 -12.08
CA LEU A 26 10.73 25.43 -11.80
C LEU A 26 9.32 24.83 -11.66
N ILE A 27 8.33 25.59 -11.17
CA ILE A 27 6.93 25.14 -11.16
C ILE A 27 6.37 25.13 -12.59
N LEU A 28 6.70 26.13 -13.42
CA LEU A 28 6.26 26.23 -14.82
C LEU A 28 6.76 25.09 -15.70
N GLU A 29 7.96 24.56 -15.44
CA GLU A 29 8.49 23.37 -16.12
C GLU A 29 7.55 22.16 -16.03
N HIS A 30 6.64 22.16 -15.06
CA HIS A 30 5.65 21.10 -14.89
C HIS A 30 4.21 21.54 -15.14
N LYS A 31 3.97 22.70 -15.76
CA LYS A 31 2.62 23.26 -15.98
C LYS A 31 1.60 22.27 -16.52
N ASP A 32 1.99 21.43 -17.48
CA ASP A 32 1.09 20.48 -18.15
C ASP A 32 0.71 19.32 -17.21
N LYS A 33 1.63 18.90 -16.33
CA LYS A 33 1.42 17.84 -15.35
C LYS A 33 0.47 18.27 -14.22
N TYR A 34 0.50 19.57 -13.86
CA TYR A 34 -0.27 20.12 -12.74
C TYR A 34 -1.48 20.95 -13.15
N GLY A 35 -1.68 21.18 -14.45
CA GLY A 35 -2.73 22.04 -14.98
C GLY A 35 -2.64 23.47 -14.46
N CYS A 36 -1.44 24.07 -14.50
CA CYS A 36 -1.16 25.38 -13.90
C CYS A 36 -0.51 26.34 -14.90
N ASP A 37 -1.20 27.44 -15.21
CA ASP A 37 -0.62 28.54 -15.98
C ASP A 37 0.24 29.51 -15.13
N GLU A 38 1.08 30.30 -15.82
CA GLU A 38 1.96 31.31 -15.23
C GLU A 38 1.23 32.33 -14.36
N SER A 39 0.03 32.74 -14.78
CA SER A 39 -0.82 33.66 -14.04
C SER A 39 -1.26 33.15 -12.66
N HIS A 40 -1.30 31.83 -12.46
CA HIS A 40 -1.75 31.22 -11.21
C HIS A 40 -0.64 31.13 -10.16
N ILE A 41 0.63 31.08 -10.58
CA ILE A 41 1.76 30.78 -9.68
C ILE A 41 1.92 31.79 -8.55
N PRO A 42 1.87 33.12 -8.79
CA PRO A 42 1.99 34.09 -7.70
C PRO A 42 0.90 33.91 -6.64
N TRP A 43 -0.32 33.57 -7.05
CA TRP A 43 -1.44 33.33 -6.15
C TRP A 43 -1.24 32.04 -5.35
N ILE A 44 -0.80 30.96 -6.01
CA ILE A 44 -0.51 29.67 -5.37
C ILE A 44 0.59 29.82 -4.31
N LEU A 45 1.69 30.50 -4.64
CA LEU A 45 2.78 30.73 -3.69
C LEU A 45 2.32 31.57 -2.49
N ARG A 46 1.46 32.58 -2.70
CA ARG A 46 0.83 33.33 -1.59
C ARG A 46 -0.02 32.43 -0.71
N CYS A 47 -0.79 31.50 -1.28
CA CYS A 47 -1.55 30.52 -0.49
C CYS A 47 -0.63 29.62 0.35
N PHE A 48 0.52 29.22 -0.17
CA PHE A 48 1.50 28.43 0.61
C PHE A 48 2.15 29.21 1.74
N VAL A 49 2.44 30.49 1.52
CA VAL A 49 2.89 31.39 2.59
C VAL A 49 1.79 31.54 3.63
N ALA A 50 0.53 31.76 3.22
CA ALA A 50 -0.61 31.89 4.13
C ALA A 50 -0.87 30.61 4.96
N LYS A 51 -0.66 29.42 4.37
CA LYS A 51 -0.73 28.13 5.06
C LYS A 51 0.48 27.89 5.99
N GLY A 52 1.50 28.75 5.98
CA GLY A 52 2.74 28.58 6.74
C GLY A 52 3.65 27.47 6.21
N MET A 53 3.46 27.05 4.96
CA MET A 53 4.30 26.03 4.32
C MET A 53 5.65 26.59 3.85
N ILE A 54 5.62 27.80 3.29
CA ILE A 54 6.79 28.51 2.77
C ILE A 54 7.00 29.77 3.59
N ILE A 55 8.25 30.02 3.97
CA ILE A 55 8.68 31.22 4.68
C ILE A 55 9.40 32.13 3.67
N PRO A 56 8.80 33.27 3.28
CA PRO A 56 9.47 34.26 2.45
C PRO A 56 10.42 35.11 3.33
N THR A 57 11.64 35.32 2.85
CA THR A 57 12.64 36.17 3.48
C THR A 57 13.15 37.19 2.47
N LEU A 58 13.17 38.48 2.85
CA LEU A 58 13.75 39.52 2.01
C LEU A 58 15.28 39.52 2.19
N LYS A 59 16.03 39.30 1.11
CA LYS A 59 17.50 39.39 1.10
C LYS A 59 17.94 40.27 -0.06
N LYS A 60 18.69 41.34 0.22
CA LYS A 60 19.27 42.25 -0.79
C LYS A 60 18.27 42.74 -1.86
N GLY A 61 17.02 43.00 -1.46
CA GLY A 61 15.97 43.48 -2.37
C GLY A 61 15.21 42.40 -3.16
N SER A 62 15.57 41.12 -3.01
CA SER A 62 14.84 40.00 -3.61
C SER A 62 14.18 39.11 -2.56
N VAL A 63 13.04 38.51 -2.90
CA VAL A 63 12.35 37.56 -2.05
C VAL A 63 12.93 36.17 -2.27
N THR A 64 13.46 35.59 -1.20
CA THR A 64 13.89 34.19 -1.16
C THR A 64 12.86 33.37 -0.40
N LEU A 65 12.49 32.22 -0.93
CA LEU A 65 11.54 31.28 -0.35
C LEU A 65 12.30 30.13 0.31
N THR A 66 11.86 29.73 1.49
CA THR A 66 12.38 28.57 2.23
C THR A 66 11.23 27.73 2.76
N LEU A 67 11.47 26.44 2.99
CA LEU A 67 10.45 25.54 3.54
C LEU A 67 10.36 25.71 5.06
N ALA A 68 9.14 25.78 5.61
CA ALA A 68 8.95 25.85 7.06
C ALA A 68 9.50 24.58 7.76
N PRO A 69 9.98 24.68 9.02
CA PRO A 69 10.62 23.55 9.71
C PRO A 69 9.77 22.27 9.78
N THR A 70 8.46 22.39 9.98
CA THR A 70 7.52 21.26 10.02
C THR A 70 7.44 20.54 8.67
N TYR A 71 7.35 21.30 7.58
CA TYR A 71 7.35 20.77 6.21
C TYR A 71 8.72 20.21 5.80
N LYS A 72 9.81 20.81 6.29
CA LYS A 72 11.17 20.26 6.12
C LYS A 72 11.35 18.92 6.83
N ALA A 73 10.83 18.77 8.05
CA ALA A 73 10.86 17.50 8.77
C ALA A 73 10.08 16.41 8.02
N ARG A 74 8.89 16.74 7.50
CA ARG A 74 8.08 15.84 6.64
C ARG A 74 8.83 15.41 5.38
N GLU A 75 9.47 16.35 4.69
CA GLU A 75 10.23 16.02 3.49
C GLU A 75 11.49 15.17 3.77
N ASN A 76 12.12 15.36 4.92
CA ASN A 76 13.23 14.50 5.36
C ASN A 76 12.75 13.07 5.64
N GLN A 77 11.59 12.93 6.27
CA GLN A 77 10.94 11.64 6.49
C GLN A 77 10.59 10.94 5.16
N ARG A 78 10.17 11.71 4.15
CA ARG A 78 9.97 11.23 2.77
C ARG A 78 11.23 10.72 2.10
N LYS A 79 12.30 11.49 2.19
CA LYS A 79 13.61 11.08 1.67
C LYS A 79 14.10 9.81 2.37
N PHE A 80 13.98 9.73 3.70
CA PHE A 80 14.33 8.54 4.47
C PHE A 80 13.59 7.29 4.00
N SER A 81 12.27 7.38 3.82
CA SER A 81 11.47 6.25 3.34
C SER A 81 11.91 5.78 1.95
N ALA A 82 12.24 6.72 1.05
CA ALA A 82 12.82 6.40 -0.25
C ALA A 82 14.18 5.71 -0.16
N THR A 83 14.99 6.00 0.87
CA THR A 83 16.29 5.32 1.05
C THR A 83 16.15 3.84 1.38
N ILE A 84 15.09 3.43 2.09
CA ILE A 84 14.81 2.01 2.36
C ILE A 84 14.51 1.27 1.04
N ALA A 85 13.73 1.88 0.15
CA ALA A 85 13.49 1.35 -1.19
C ALA A 85 14.79 1.27 -2.02
N GLY A 86 15.62 2.31 -1.93
CA GLY A 86 16.93 2.35 -2.58
C GLY A 86 17.92 1.26 -2.08
N GLU A 87 17.90 0.93 -0.78
CA GLU A 87 18.73 -0.14 -0.21
C GLU A 87 18.35 -1.51 -0.79
N LEU A 88 17.04 -1.82 -0.80
CA LEU A 88 16.51 -3.06 -1.38
C LEU A 88 16.94 -3.21 -2.85
N GLU A 89 16.86 -2.14 -3.63
CA GLU A 89 17.24 -2.19 -5.04
C GLU A 89 18.75 -2.40 -5.23
N SER A 90 19.57 -1.66 -4.49
CA SER A 90 21.03 -1.76 -4.61
C SER A 90 21.52 -3.19 -4.33
N LEU A 91 20.96 -3.83 -3.30
CA LEU A 91 21.29 -5.20 -2.94
C LEU A 91 20.73 -6.23 -3.93
N SER A 92 19.56 -5.96 -4.53
CA SER A 92 18.95 -6.78 -5.57
C SER A 92 19.79 -6.79 -6.86
N GLN A 93 20.24 -5.63 -7.33
CA GLN A 93 21.03 -5.52 -8.57
C GLN A 93 22.41 -6.17 -8.46
N ARG A 94 23.07 -6.04 -7.30
CA ARG A 94 24.39 -6.63 -7.07
C ARG A 94 24.45 -8.14 -7.32
N VAL A 95 23.40 -8.87 -6.95
CA VAL A 95 23.36 -10.32 -7.15
C VAL A 95 23.15 -10.72 -8.59
N ARG A 96 22.38 -9.96 -9.37
CA ARG A 96 22.18 -10.23 -10.80
C ARG A 96 23.47 -10.18 -11.60
N TYR A 97 24.40 -9.30 -11.24
CA TYR A 97 25.69 -9.21 -11.92
C TYR A 97 26.60 -10.42 -11.67
N ILE A 98 26.29 -11.25 -10.66
CA ILE A 98 27.15 -12.35 -10.21
C ILE A 98 26.48 -13.71 -10.46
N ILE A 99 25.14 -13.77 -10.44
CA ILE A 99 24.36 -15.01 -10.53
C ILE A 99 23.39 -14.92 -11.72
N ASP A 100 23.58 -15.82 -12.69
CA ASP A 100 22.70 -15.96 -13.88
C ASP A 100 21.67 -17.12 -13.74
N HIS A 101 21.55 -17.70 -12.55
CA HIS A 101 20.60 -18.79 -12.26
C HIS A 101 19.30 -18.24 -11.63
N GLY A 102 18.23 -18.20 -12.42
CA GLY A 102 16.93 -17.61 -12.06
C GLY A 102 16.37 -18.03 -10.69
N PRO A 103 16.29 -19.33 -10.34
CA PRO A 103 15.82 -19.77 -9.03
C PRO A 103 16.66 -19.24 -7.87
N THR A 104 17.98 -19.19 -8.01
CA THR A 104 18.88 -18.68 -6.97
C THR A 104 18.70 -17.17 -6.78
N VAL A 105 18.47 -16.43 -7.87
CA VAL A 105 18.13 -15.00 -7.82
C VAL A 105 16.79 -14.79 -7.10
N GLY A 106 15.80 -15.66 -7.35
CA GLY A 106 14.51 -15.65 -6.66
C GLY A 106 14.65 -15.81 -5.15
N THR A 107 15.26 -16.91 -4.71
CA THR A 107 15.50 -17.16 -3.27
C THR A 107 16.32 -16.05 -2.61
N TYR A 108 17.31 -15.49 -3.30
CA TYR A 108 18.05 -14.34 -2.76
C TYR A 108 17.16 -13.11 -2.58
N ARG A 109 16.31 -12.79 -3.58
CA ARG A 109 15.39 -11.65 -3.53
C ARG A 109 14.33 -11.80 -2.43
N GLU A 110 13.85 -13.02 -2.22
CA GLU A 110 13.00 -13.37 -1.07
C GLU A 110 13.71 -13.10 0.26
N ASN A 111 14.91 -13.67 0.45
CA ASN A 111 15.73 -13.46 1.66
C ASN A 111 16.08 -11.98 1.88
N LEU A 112 16.33 -11.24 0.80
CA LEU A 112 16.64 -9.81 0.85
C LEU A 112 15.45 -9.02 1.39
N LEU A 113 14.26 -9.23 0.82
CA LEU A 113 13.05 -8.59 1.28
C LEU A 113 12.73 -9.01 2.73
N GLN A 114 12.86 -10.30 3.04
CA GLN A 114 12.68 -10.83 4.39
C GLN A 114 13.56 -10.11 5.41
N ASN A 115 14.86 -10.01 5.13
CA ASN A 115 15.82 -9.37 6.02
C ASN A 115 15.57 -7.87 6.15
N SER A 116 15.19 -7.19 5.07
CA SER A 116 14.82 -5.77 5.14
C SER A 116 13.58 -5.57 6.00
N LEU A 117 12.51 -6.34 5.78
CA LEU A 117 11.30 -6.25 6.57
C LEU A 117 11.57 -6.55 8.04
N ARG A 118 12.34 -7.62 8.34
CA ARG A 118 12.70 -8.03 9.71
C ARG A 118 13.31 -6.90 10.55
N LYS A 119 14.05 -5.97 9.95
CA LYS A 119 14.63 -4.79 10.66
C LYS A 119 13.57 -3.76 11.10
N HIS A 120 12.39 -3.77 10.47
CA HIS A 120 11.33 -2.78 10.65
C HIS A 120 10.08 -3.34 11.32
N LEU A 121 9.95 -4.67 11.44
CA LEU A 121 8.82 -5.29 12.14
C LEU A 121 8.92 -5.09 13.65
N PRO A 122 7.79 -4.88 14.36
CA PRO A 122 7.76 -5.01 15.81
C PRO A 122 8.28 -6.37 16.26
N GLU A 123 9.04 -6.43 17.36
CA GLU A 123 9.69 -7.67 17.85
C GLU A 123 8.70 -8.81 18.14
N ARG A 124 7.43 -8.47 18.42
CA ARG A 124 6.33 -9.42 18.60
C ARG A 124 6.10 -10.32 17.38
N TYR A 125 6.45 -9.84 16.19
CA TYR A 125 6.22 -10.57 14.95
C TYR A 125 7.50 -11.22 14.44
N HIS A 126 7.36 -12.43 13.93
CA HIS A 126 8.42 -13.11 13.21
C HIS A 126 8.08 -13.22 11.73
N ILE A 127 9.10 -13.10 10.88
CA ILE A 127 8.99 -13.29 9.43
C ILE A 127 9.83 -14.50 9.00
N ALA A 128 9.17 -15.44 8.33
CA ALA A 128 9.71 -16.73 7.91
C ALA A 128 9.08 -17.17 6.59
N THR A 129 9.66 -18.14 5.90
CA THR A 129 8.99 -18.86 4.83
C THR A 129 8.22 -20.02 5.46
N GLY A 130 7.05 -20.40 4.94
CA GLY A 130 6.30 -21.44 5.63
C GLY A 130 4.89 -21.73 5.14
N PHE A 131 4.14 -22.38 6.02
CA PHE A 131 2.77 -22.80 5.76
C PHE A 131 1.86 -22.35 6.91
N ILE A 132 0.63 -22.01 6.55
CA ILE A 132 -0.49 -21.99 7.49
C ILE A 132 -0.94 -23.45 7.67
N TYR A 133 -1.16 -23.88 8.90
CA TYR A 133 -1.62 -25.24 9.16
C TYR A 133 -2.92 -25.54 8.41
N GLY A 134 -2.95 -26.64 7.65
CA GLY A 134 -4.06 -27.02 6.77
C GLY A 134 -3.98 -26.47 5.35
N LEU A 135 -3.16 -25.43 5.10
CA LEU A 135 -2.88 -24.92 3.77
C LEU A 135 -1.71 -25.69 3.14
N LYS A 136 -1.91 -26.25 1.94
CA LYS A 136 -0.88 -27.03 1.23
C LYS A 136 0.12 -26.15 0.47
N LYS A 137 -0.19 -24.88 0.26
CA LYS A 137 0.63 -23.95 -0.52
C LYS A 137 1.64 -23.28 0.40
N GLN A 138 2.90 -23.32 0.00
CA GLN A 138 3.98 -22.60 0.68
C GLN A 138 3.81 -21.10 0.43
N ILE A 139 4.06 -20.32 1.48
CA ILE A 139 4.04 -18.87 1.46
C ILE A 139 5.48 -18.38 1.48
N ASP A 140 5.83 -17.52 0.52
CA ASP A 140 7.18 -16.98 0.38
C ASP A 140 7.60 -16.25 1.67
N LEU A 141 6.79 -15.30 2.14
CA LEU A 141 6.99 -14.62 3.42
C LEU A 141 5.70 -14.62 4.26
N LEU A 142 5.79 -15.29 5.41
CA LEU A 142 4.75 -15.44 6.41
C LEU A 142 5.15 -14.66 7.66
N ILE A 143 4.31 -13.70 8.06
CA ILE A 143 4.48 -12.91 9.29
C ILE A 143 3.44 -13.37 10.29
N TYR A 144 3.91 -13.83 11.44
CA TYR A 144 3.07 -14.35 12.51
C TYR A 144 3.48 -13.81 13.88
N ASP A 145 2.51 -13.78 14.79
CA ASP A 145 2.71 -13.46 16.19
C ASP A 145 3.46 -14.59 16.89
N ARG A 146 4.71 -14.33 17.29
CA ARG A 146 5.58 -15.33 17.93
C ARG A 146 5.56 -15.26 19.46
N ILE A 147 4.80 -14.34 20.03
CA ILE A 147 4.73 -14.14 21.48
C ILE A 147 3.58 -14.98 22.05
N ASP A 148 2.40 -14.87 21.43
CA ASP A 148 1.22 -15.58 21.92
C ASP A 148 1.07 -16.98 21.28
N TYR A 149 1.77 -17.24 20.17
CA TYR A 149 1.68 -18.51 19.44
C TYR A 149 3.06 -19.10 19.16
N ALA A 150 3.23 -20.38 19.53
CA ALA A 150 4.36 -21.18 19.10
C ALA A 150 4.08 -21.83 17.74
N PRO A 151 5.05 -21.87 16.80
CA PRO A 151 4.89 -22.67 15.59
C PRO A 151 4.70 -24.15 15.92
N LEU A 152 3.87 -24.83 15.13
CA LEU A 152 3.70 -26.29 15.17
C LEU A 152 4.96 -27.01 14.69
N PHE A 153 5.70 -26.36 13.78
CA PHE A 153 6.98 -26.82 13.26
C PHE A 153 7.89 -25.63 13.00
N ARG A 154 9.18 -25.78 13.30
CA ARG A 154 10.22 -24.80 12.96
C ARG A 154 11.53 -25.51 12.74
N GLU A 155 12.09 -25.36 11.55
CA GLU A 155 13.44 -25.82 11.20
C GLU A 155 14.10 -24.74 10.33
N GLY A 156 15.14 -24.09 10.86
CA GLY A 156 15.73 -22.91 10.21
C GLY A 156 14.69 -21.80 9.98
N ASP A 157 14.60 -21.29 8.74
CA ASP A 157 13.63 -20.28 8.32
C ASP A 157 12.28 -20.87 7.87
N LEU A 158 12.10 -22.21 7.90
CA LEU A 158 10.84 -22.86 7.54
C LEU A 158 9.95 -23.05 8.78
N VAL A 159 8.71 -22.56 8.71
CA VAL A 159 7.72 -22.69 9.80
C VAL A 159 6.38 -23.25 9.34
N ILE A 160 5.68 -23.91 10.26
CA ILE A 160 4.25 -24.21 10.12
C ILE A 160 3.55 -23.61 11.33
N VAL A 161 2.57 -22.73 11.10
CA VAL A 161 1.92 -21.95 12.17
C VAL A 161 0.40 -22.11 12.13
N PRO A 162 -0.29 -22.02 13.28
CA PRO A 162 -1.75 -21.98 13.31
C PRO A 162 -2.27 -20.68 12.67
N GLN A 163 -3.45 -20.72 12.05
CA GLN A 163 -4.02 -19.57 11.32
C GLN A 163 -4.22 -18.33 12.20
N GLU A 164 -4.55 -18.52 13.49
CA GLU A 164 -4.80 -17.47 14.47
C GLU A 164 -3.55 -16.64 14.79
N SER A 165 -2.36 -17.19 14.50
CA SER A 165 -1.09 -16.49 14.67
C SER A 165 -0.74 -15.59 13.49
N VAL A 166 -1.35 -15.81 12.33
CA VAL A 166 -0.96 -15.18 11.07
C VAL A 166 -1.40 -13.72 11.06
N ARG A 167 -0.52 -12.84 10.58
CA ARG A 167 -0.82 -11.41 10.42
C ARG A 167 -0.57 -10.91 9.01
N ALA A 168 0.41 -11.47 8.32
CA ALA A 168 0.66 -11.12 6.93
C ALA A 168 1.16 -12.31 6.12
N VAL A 169 0.77 -12.31 4.85
CA VAL A 169 1.22 -13.23 3.81
C VAL A 169 1.65 -12.38 2.62
N ILE A 170 2.87 -12.61 2.14
CA ILE A 170 3.44 -11.88 1.02
C ILE A 170 4.00 -12.86 -0.01
N GLU A 171 3.52 -12.75 -1.24
CA GLU A 171 4.08 -13.41 -2.42
C GLU A 171 5.18 -12.53 -3.02
N VAL A 172 6.37 -13.11 -3.26
CA VAL A 172 7.52 -12.39 -3.80
C VAL A 172 7.80 -12.87 -5.22
N LYS A 173 8.05 -11.94 -6.15
CA LYS A 173 8.39 -12.27 -7.54
C LYS A 173 9.58 -11.44 -8.03
N THR A 174 10.54 -12.11 -8.67
CA THR A 174 11.69 -11.44 -9.29
C THR A 174 11.24 -10.51 -10.42
N ASN A 175 10.44 -11.03 -11.35
CA ASN A 175 9.83 -10.30 -12.46
C ASN A 175 8.35 -10.70 -12.51
N LEU A 176 7.45 -9.72 -12.39
CA LEU A 176 6.01 -9.94 -12.38
C LEU A 176 5.48 -10.00 -13.82
N THR A 177 4.96 -11.17 -14.19
CA THR A 177 4.29 -11.46 -15.46
C THR A 177 2.79 -11.61 -15.24
N THR A 178 2.02 -11.73 -16.32
CA THR A 178 0.54 -11.86 -16.17
C THR A 178 0.19 -13.18 -15.47
N ASP A 179 0.91 -14.26 -15.80
CA ASP A 179 0.60 -15.59 -15.29
C ASP A 179 1.01 -15.74 -13.82
N ASN A 180 2.21 -15.28 -13.44
CA ASN A 180 2.63 -15.37 -12.05
C ASN A 180 1.89 -14.38 -11.13
N LEU A 181 1.37 -13.25 -11.67
CA LEU A 181 0.46 -12.37 -10.95
C LEU A 181 -0.87 -13.09 -10.65
N ARG A 182 -1.43 -13.81 -11.61
CA ARG A 182 -2.64 -14.62 -11.38
C ARG A 182 -2.39 -15.73 -10.35
N SER A 183 -1.29 -16.47 -10.49
CA SER A 183 -0.95 -17.53 -9.52
C SER A 183 -0.70 -17.00 -8.10
N ALA A 184 -0.19 -15.78 -7.96
CA ALA A 184 -0.06 -15.10 -6.68
C ALA A 184 -1.43 -14.68 -6.12
N LEU A 185 -2.32 -14.12 -6.95
CA LEU A 185 -3.70 -13.79 -6.54
C LEU A 185 -4.49 -15.03 -6.11
N GLU A 186 -4.35 -16.15 -6.80
CA GLU A 186 -4.90 -17.46 -6.39
C GLU A 186 -4.33 -17.92 -5.06
N CYS A 187 -3.03 -17.72 -4.80
CA CYS A 187 -2.44 -17.98 -3.49
C CYS A 187 -3.14 -17.19 -2.39
N LEU A 188 -3.25 -15.87 -2.58
CA LEU A 188 -3.83 -14.96 -1.61
C LEU A 188 -5.32 -15.24 -1.39
N HIS A 189 -6.05 -15.67 -2.42
CA HIS A 189 -7.42 -16.15 -2.28
C HIS A 189 -7.47 -17.41 -1.40
N LEU A 190 -6.65 -18.44 -1.65
CA LEU A 190 -6.64 -19.64 -0.82
C LEU A 190 -6.28 -19.33 0.64
N VAL A 191 -5.32 -18.44 0.86
CA VAL A 191 -4.94 -17.95 2.19
C VAL A 191 -6.11 -17.23 2.86
N SER A 192 -6.91 -16.48 2.12
CA SER A 192 -8.06 -15.75 2.69
C SER A 192 -9.14 -16.64 3.28
N LEU A 193 -9.17 -17.94 2.92
CA LEU A 193 -10.09 -18.92 3.51
C LEU A 193 -9.70 -19.30 4.95
N PHE A 194 -8.48 -18.96 5.38
CA PHE A 194 -7.96 -19.17 6.74
C PHE A 194 -7.93 -17.86 7.55
N ASP A 195 -8.42 -16.76 6.99
CA ASP A 195 -8.44 -15.44 7.62
C ASP A 195 -9.64 -15.34 8.57
N ASP A 196 -9.37 -15.19 9.87
CA ASP A 196 -10.39 -14.99 10.90
C ASP A 196 -10.95 -13.55 10.91
N LYS A 197 -10.36 -12.66 10.09
CA LYS A 197 -10.76 -11.27 9.87
C LYS A 197 -10.60 -10.38 11.10
N GLN A 198 -9.95 -10.85 12.18
CA GLN A 198 -9.89 -10.16 13.47
C GLN A 198 -8.48 -10.13 14.11
N PRO A 199 -7.66 -9.13 13.77
CA PRO A 199 -7.71 -8.31 12.56
C PRO A 199 -7.41 -9.11 11.28
N PRO A 200 -7.88 -8.63 10.11
CA PRO A 200 -7.70 -9.34 8.85
C PRO A 200 -6.22 -9.48 8.44
N PHE A 201 -5.91 -10.52 7.69
CA PHE A 201 -4.56 -10.73 7.19
C PHE A 201 -4.16 -9.63 6.19
N PHE A 202 -2.93 -9.14 6.32
CA PHE A 202 -2.29 -8.40 5.23
C PHE A 202 -1.92 -9.38 4.11
N LYS A 203 -2.42 -9.17 2.89
CA LYS A 203 -2.17 -10.01 1.72
C LYS A 203 -1.47 -9.21 0.62
N GLY A 204 -0.15 -9.35 0.57
CA GLY A 204 0.72 -8.57 -0.30
C GLY A 204 1.26 -9.35 -1.49
N ILE A 205 1.44 -8.67 -2.62
CA ILE A 205 2.32 -9.13 -3.70
C ILE A 205 3.46 -8.11 -3.82
N PHE A 206 4.71 -8.57 -3.73
CA PHE A 206 5.87 -7.74 -3.94
C PHE A 206 6.69 -8.27 -5.12
N ALA A 207 6.98 -7.39 -6.08
CA ALA A 207 7.87 -7.70 -7.18
C ALA A 207 8.95 -6.64 -7.32
N PHE A 208 10.16 -7.08 -7.63
CA PHE A 208 11.27 -6.17 -7.90
C PHE A 208 11.12 -5.51 -9.26
N GLU A 209 10.63 -6.26 -10.26
CA GLU A 209 10.50 -5.78 -11.63
C GLU A 209 9.23 -6.29 -12.29
N SER A 210 8.87 -5.68 -13.42
CA SER A 210 7.85 -6.17 -14.33
C SER A 210 8.10 -5.61 -15.72
N ASP A 211 7.89 -6.40 -16.76
CA ASP A 211 7.86 -5.90 -18.15
C ASP A 211 6.47 -5.36 -18.54
N LEU A 212 5.45 -5.62 -17.73
CA LEU A 212 4.07 -5.21 -18.01
C LEU A 212 3.85 -3.72 -17.77
N ALA A 213 3.05 -3.07 -18.63
CA ALA A 213 2.56 -1.71 -18.38
C ALA A 213 1.71 -1.66 -17.10
N LYS A 214 1.69 -0.50 -16.40
CA LYS A 214 0.93 -0.32 -15.15
C LYS A 214 -0.55 -0.68 -15.32
N ASP A 215 -1.16 -0.21 -16.41
CA ASP A 215 -2.57 -0.47 -16.71
C ASP A 215 -2.86 -1.96 -16.91
N LYS A 216 -1.91 -2.71 -17.47
CA LYS A 216 -2.05 -4.17 -17.62
C LYS A 216 -1.99 -4.89 -16.28
N LEU A 217 -1.12 -4.45 -15.36
CA LEU A 217 -1.06 -4.98 -13.99
C LEU A 217 -2.39 -4.75 -13.26
N TYR A 218 -2.84 -3.50 -13.26
CA TYR A 218 -4.09 -3.07 -12.62
C TYR A 218 -5.30 -3.79 -13.18
N LYS A 219 -5.39 -3.88 -14.52
CA LYS A 219 -6.45 -4.62 -15.19
C LYS A 219 -6.43 -6.11 -14.85
N THR A 220 -5.25 -6.73 -14.78
CA THR A 220 -5.15 -8.16 -14.43
C THR A 220 -5.68 -8.45 -13.03
N ILE A 221 -5.34 -7.60 -12.06
CA ILE A 221 -5.89 -7.69 -10.69
C ILE A 221 -7.41 -7.48 -10.69
N ALA A 222 -7.87 -6.44 -11.38
CA ALA A 222 -9.28 -6.11 -11.39
C ALA A 222 -10.13 -7.19 -12.07
N ASP A 223 -9.67 -7.72 -13.22
CA ASP A 223 -10.34 -8.77 -13.97
C ASP A 223 -10.36 -10.09 -13.19
N PHE A 224 -9.32 -10.39 -12.39
CA PHE A 224 -9.29 -11.57 -11.51
C PHE A 224 -10.49 -11.60 -10.55
N TYR A 225 -10.88 -10.47 -9.97
CA TYR A 225 -12.01 -10.40 -9.03
C TYR A 225 -13.38 -10.14 -9.66
N THR A 226 -13.42 -9.69 -10.92
CA THR A 226 -14.67 -9.21 -11.55
C THR A 226 -15.17 -10.05 -12.71
N ASN A 227 -14.36 -10.99 -13.22
CA ASN A 227 -14.78 -11.85 -14.31
C ASN A 227 -15.62 -13.05 -13.80
N TYR A 228 -16.93 -12.85 -13.71
CA TYR A 228 -17.90 -13.88 -13.27
C TYR A 228 -17.86 -15.19 -14.07
N HIS A 229 -17.42 -15.15 -15.33
CA HIS A 229 -17.38 -16.34 -16.18
C HIS A 229 -16.02 -17.06 -16.14
N ALA A 230 -15.02 -16.52 -15.46
CA ALA A 230 -13.67 -17.08 -15.45
C ALA A 230 -13.68 -18.53 -14.94
N GLN A 231 -14.21 -18.78 -13.74
CA GLN A 231 -14.26 -20.14 -13.16
C GLN A 231 -15.07 -21.12 -13.99
N ALA A 232 -16.24 -20.70 -14.51
CA ALA A 232 -17.08 -21.54 -15.36
C ALA A 232 -16.38 -21.96 -16.67
N GLN A 233 -15.35 -21.22 -17.09
CA GLN A 233 -14.54 -21.48 -18.28
C GLN A 233 -13.19 -22.12 -17.94
N GLY A 234 -12.94 -22.48 -16.68
CA GLY A 234 -11.64 -22.98 -16.21
C GLY A 234 -10.52 -21.94 -16.27
N ALA A 235 -10.86 -20.65 -16.37
CA ALA A 235 -9.94 -19.54 -16.37
C ALA A 235 -9.72 -19.01 -14.93
N PRO A 236 -8.53 -18.44 -14.64
CA PRO A 236 -8.20 -17.93 -13.32
C PRO A 236 -9.06 -16.71 -12.96
N GLY A 237 -9.65 -16.73 -11.76
CA GLY A 237 -10.48 -15.65 -11.23
C GLY A 237 -11.32 -16.11 -10.04
N GLU A 238 -11.61 -15.20 -9.12
CA GLU A 238 -12.31 -15.49 -7.86
C GLU A 238 -13.24 -14.34 -7.49
N LEU A 239 -14.51 -14.65 -7.20
CA LEU A 239 -15.43 -13.63 -6.69
C LEU A 239 -15.14 -13.33 -5.22
N ILE A 240 -15.22 -12.04 -4.87
CA ILE A 240 -15.19 -11.61 -3.47
C ILE A 240 -16.57 -11.87 -2.88
N CYS A 241 -16.67 -12.88 -2.03
CA CYS A 241 -17.90 -13.29 -1.35
C CYS A 241 -17.87 -12.96 0.14
N SER A 242 -16.72 -12.61 0.70
CA SER A 242 -16.59 -12.25 2.12
C SER A 242 -15.64 -11.08 2.35
N PRO A 243 -15.79 -10.34 3.47
CA PRO A 243 -14.91 -9.22 3.78
C PRO A 243 -13.44 -9.63 3.80
N PHE A 244 -12.61 -8.72 3.33
CA PHE A 244 -11.16 -8.82 3.22
C PHE A 244 -10.64 -9.93 2.29
N GLN A 245 -11.46 -10.74 1.63
CA GLN A 245 -11.00 -11.85 0.77
C GLN A 245 -10.03 -11.43 -0.35
N HIS A 246 -10.13 -10.19 -0.81
CA HIS A 246 -9.27 -9.58 -1.82
C HIS A 246 -7.79 -9.44 -1.38
N LEU A 247 -6.89 -9.13 -2.34
CA LEU A 247 -5.54 -8.67 -2.01
C LEU A 247 -5.59 -7.36 -1.21
N THR A 248 -4.64 -7.17 -0.30
CA THR A 248 -4.46 -5.88 0.38
C THR A 248 -3.75 -4.89 -0.54
N CYS A 249 -2.57 -5.26 -1.06
CA CYS A 249 -1.84 -4.44 -2.03
C CYS A 249 -0.86 -5.24 -2.89
N MET A 250 -0.48 -4.64 -4.02
CA MET A 250 0.57 -5.09 -4.92
C MET A 250 1.59 -3.96 -5.07
N CYS A 251 2.86 -4.30 -5.01
CA CYS A 251 3.99 -3.42 -5.28
C CYS A 251 4.87 -4.03 -6.36
N VAL A 252 5.12 -3.27 -7.42
CA VAL A 252 6.26 -3.48 -8.32
C VAL A 252 7.20 -2.32 -8.07
N ASP A 253 8.39 -2.63 -7.56
CA ASP A 253 9.36 -1.62 -7.14
C ASP A 253 9.59 -0.58 -8.25
N LYS A 254 9.60 0.69 -7.85
CA LYS A 254 9.76 1.87 -8.72
C LYS A 254 8.74 2.02 -9.86
N LYS A 255 7.80 1.09 -10.03
CA LYS A 255 6.92 1.02 -11.19
C LYS A 255 5.46 1.24 -10.83
N ALA A 256 4.88 0.38 -10.01
CA ALA A 256 3.43 0.36 -9.80
C ALA A 256 3.10 0.00 -8.36
N PHE A 257 2.06 0.65 -7.83
CA PHE A 257 1.48 0.29 -6.54
C PHE A 257 -0.04 0.31 -6.66
N ALA A 258 -0.67 -0.78 -6.25
CA ALA A 258 -2.12 -0.92 -6.20
C ALA A 258 -2.55 -1.42 -4.83
N PHE A 259 -3.70 -0.98 -4.35
CA PHE A 259 -4.24 -1.39 -3.06
C PHE A 259 -5.76 -1.39 -3.07
N THR A 260 -6.35 -2.20 -2.19
CA THR A 260 -7.80 -2.31 -2.07
C THR A 260 -8.29 -1.51 -0.86
N LYS A 261 -9.39 -0.79 -1.04
CA LYS A 261 -10.09 -0.07 0.03
C LYS A 261 -11.60 -0.13 -0.18
N TYR A 262 -12.36 -0.25 0.91
CA TYR A 262 -13.81 -0.20 0.87
C TYR A 262 -14.31 1.24 0.80
N ARG A 263 -15.30 1.48 -0.07
CA ARG A 263 -16.11 2.70 -0.08
C ARG A 263 -17.58 2.34 -0.23
N ARG A 264 -18.46 3.24 0.19
CA ARG A 264 -19.87 3.15 -0.17
C ARG A 264 -20.03 3.41 -1.66
N ASN A 265 -20.82 2.58 -2.33
CA ASN A 265 -21.27 2.79 -3.71
C ASN A 265 -22.48 3.74 -3.75
N GLU A 266 -23.10 3.89 -4.92
CA GLU A 266 -24.27 4.75 -5.11
C GLU A 266 -25.49 4.29 -4.28
N ASN A 267 -25.62 2.97 -4.06
CA ASN A 267 -26.67 2.34 -3.26
C ASN A 267 -26.33 2.28 -1.76
N GLN A 268 -25.33 3.04 -1.31
CA GLN A 268 -24.84 3.07 0.07
C GLN A 268 -24.25 1.75 0.59
N ARG A 269 -24.02 0.73 -0.24
CA ARG A 269 -23.37 -0.52 0.16
C ARG A 269 -21.85 -0.38 0.17
N LEU A 270 -21.18 -0.94 1.18
CA LEU A 270 -19.73 -1.01 1.25
C LEU A 270 -19.21 -2.04 0.25
N THR A 271 -18.37 -1.60 -0.68
CA THR A 271 -17.78 -2.44 -1.72
C THR A 271 -16.26 -2.24 -1.81
N PRO A 272 -15.48 -3.30 -2.04
CA PRO A 272 -14.04 -3.20 -2.21
C PRO A 272 -13.70 -2.59 -3.57
N HIS A 273 -12.87 -1.55 -3.57
CA HIS A 273 -12.40 -0.87 -4.79
C HIS A 273 -10.88 -0.95 -4.89
N LEU A 274 -10.40 -1.17 -6.10
CA LEU A 274 -8.98 -1.16 -6.41
C LEU A 274 -8.53 0.26 -6.75
N TYR A 275 -7.45 0.69 -6.12
CA TYR A 275 -6.82 1.98 -6.32
C TYR A 275 -5.35 1.82 -6.69
N SER A 276 -4.80 2.80 -7.39
CA SER A 276 -3.35 2.99 -7.54
C SER A 276 -2.89 4.16 -6.67
N LYS A 277 -1.63 4.13 -6.22
CA LYS A 277 -0.98 5.24 -5.51
C LYS A 277 0.36 5.56 -6.16
N GLN A 278 0.67 6.85 -6.30
CA GLN A 278 1.95 7.29 -6.86
C GLN A 278 2.34 8.68 -6.33
N SER A 279 3.65 8.92 -6.22
CA SER A 279 4.20 10.23 -5.88
C SER A 279 4.11 11.17 -7.09
N VAL A 280 3.74 12.41 -6.78
CA VAL A 280 3.65 13.53 -7.71
C VAL A 280 5.04 14.00 -8.15
N THR A 281 6.01 13.91 -7.25
CA THR A 281 7.40 14.36 -7.45
C THR A 281 8.33 13.30 -8.06
N GLU A 282 7.76 12.22 -8.58
CA GLU A 282 8.49 11.08 -9.20
C GLU A 282 9.45 10.37 -8.24
N LEU A 283 9.28 10.60 -6.94
CA LEU A 283 9.96 9.83 -5.91
C LEU A 283 9.52 8.36 -6.04
N GLU A 284 10.50 7.46 -6.07
CA GLU A 284 10.33 6.01 -6.13
C GLU A 284 9.76 5.48 -4.80
N SER A 285 8.47 5.72 -4.56
CA SER A 285 7.80 5.50 -3.27
C SER A 285 7.02 4.18 -3.15
N GLN A 286 7.00 3.35 -4.20
CA GLN A 286 6.17 2.15 -4.26
C GLN A 286 6.48 1.16 -3.13
N SER A 287 7.76 0.86 -2.92
CA SER A 287 8.20 -0.03 -1.83
C SER A 287 7.89 0.56 -0.45
N SER A 288 8.00 1.87 -0.30
CA SER A 288 7.62 2.56 0.94
C SER A 288 6.11 2.45 1.21
N PHE A 289 5.25 2.59 0.19
CA PHE A 289 3.80 2.37 0.33
C PHE A 289 3.47 0.95 0.77
N PHE A 290 4.21 -0.03 0.23
CA PHE A 290 4.04 -1.43 0.61
C PHE A 290 4.39 -1.67 2.07
N ILE A 291 5.58 -1.23 2.50
CA ILE A 291 6.04 -1.37 3.89
C ILE A 291 5.09 -0.63 4.85
N GLN A 292 4.63 0.57 4.47
CA GLN A 292 3.66 1.32 5.27
C GLN A 292 2.35 0.55 5.44
N SER A 293 1.83 0.00 4.35
CA SER A 293 0.58 -0.76 4.35
C SER A 293 0.72 -2.06 5.15
N LEU A 294 1.91 -2.68 5.14
CA LEU A 294 2.19 -3.84 5.99
C LEU A 294 2.21 -3.45 7.47
N LEU A 295 2.98 -2.43 7.83
CA LEU A 295 3.12 -2.01 9.22
C LEU A 295 1.80 -1.51 9.83
N SER A 296 0.88 -0.98 9.02
CA SER A 296 -0.45 -0.58 9.49
C SER A 296 -1.34 -1.77 9.90
N TYR A 297 -1.10 -2.96 9.36
CA TYR A 297 -1.74 -4.23 9.73
C TYR A 297 -1.02 -4.95 10.89
N LEU A 298 0.17 -4.50 11.27
CA LEU A 298 0.93 -5.07 12.39
C LEU A 298 0.80 -4.24 13.66
N LYS A 299 -0.21 -3.38 13.76
CA LYS A 299 -0.45 -2.63 14.99
C LYS A 299 -1.02 -3.55 16.05
N HIS A 300 -0.41 -3.59 17.22
CA HIS A 300 -0.90 -4.38 18.34
C HIS A 300 -1.20 -3.51 19.56
N GLY A 301 -2.39 -3.67 20.16
CA GLY A 301 -2.78 -3.14 21.47
C GLY A 301 -2.69 -1.62 21.63
N GLY A 302 -3.82 -0.91 21.70
CA GLY A 302 -3.83 0.56 21.77
C GLY A 302 -4.74 1.14 22.84
N MET A 303 -4.27 1.24 24.10
CA MET A 303 -4.79 2.24 25.06
C MET A 303 -4.28 3.66 24.78
N LYS A 304 -3.25 3.81 23.91
CA LYS A 304 -2.78 5.11 23.42
C LYS A 304 -3.13 5.26 21.94
N PRO A 305 -3.67 6.42 21.52
CA PRO A 305 -3.94 6.69 20.11
C PRO A 305 -2.62 6.64 19.34
N PHE A 306 -2.45 5.60 18.54
CA PHE A 306 -1.34 5.48 17.61
C PHE A 306 -1.65 6.42 16.44
N LYS A 307 -1.39 7.72 16.60
CA LYS A 307 -1.56 8.67 15.49
C LYS A 307 -0.60 8.27 14.36
N ILE A 308 -1.16 7.64 13.32
CA ILE A 308 -0.49 7.21 12.08
C ILE A 308 0.08 8.38 11.27
N ASP A 309 -0.16 9.60 11.72
CA ASP A 309 0.43 10.80 11.16
C ASP A 309 1.95 10.63 10.97
N TYR A 310 2.68 9.84 11.78
CA TYR A 310 4.12 9.60 11.56
C TYR A 310 4.49 9.00 10.18
N MET A 311 3.73 8.02 9.66
CA MET A 311 4.09 7.33 8.41
C MET A 311 3.37 7.85 7.17
N ASP A 312 2.16 8.39 7.30
CA ASP A 312 1.55 9.19 6.22
C ASP A 312 2.32 10.52 6.03
N GLN A 313 2.87 11.11 7.10
CA GLN A 313 3.84 12.22 6.98
C GLN A 313 5.14 11.79 6.30
N MET A 314 5.57 10.53 6.48
CA MET A 314 6.75 9.98 5.83
C MET A 314 6.64 9.80 4.33
N LEU A 315 5.47 9.93 3.72
CA LEU A 315 5.37 9.81 2.25
C LEU A 315 4.93 11.11 1.58
N GLY A 316 4.61 12.12 2.38
CA GLY A 316 4.14 13.42 1.91
C GLY A 316 2.67 13.42 1.49
N GLU A 317 2.05 14.60 1.54
CA GLU A 317 0.72 14.85 0.95
C GLU A 317 0.75 14.75 -0.60
N ASP A 318 1.92 14.53 -1.19
CA ASP A 318 2.21 14.44 -2.63
C ASP A 318 1.86 13.12 -3.28
N THR A 319 1.07 12.31 -2.59
CA THR A 319 0.67 11.01 -3.06
C THR A 319 -0.76 11.09 -3.54
N TYR A 320 -0.99 10.77 -4.81
CA TYR A 320 -2.36 10.73 -5.34
C TYR A 320 -2.82 9.29 -5.48
N THR A 321 -4.08 9.13 -5.13
CA THR A 321 -4.79 7.87 -5.23
C THR A 321 -5.75 7.97 -6.42
N THR A 322 -5.63 7.06 -7.38
CA THR A 322 -6.53 6.99 -8.53
C THR A 322 -7.35 5.71 -8.45
N LYS A 323 -8.67 5.84 -8.51
CA LYS A 323 -9.59 4.69 -8.59
C LYS A 323 -9.36 3.95 -9.91
N ILE A 324 -9.13 2.64 -9.84
CA ILE A 324 -8.93 1.77 -11.01
C ILE A 324 -10.27 1.13 -11.38
N LYS A 325 -10.87 0.36 -10.46
CA LYS A 325 -12.10 -0.40 -10.70
C LYS A 325 -12.79 -0.75 -9.39
N ASP A 326 -14.10 -0.90 -9.47
CA ASP A 326 -14.88 -1.54 -8.42
C ASP A 326 -14.71 -3.05 -8.54
N LEU A 327 -14.26 -3.70 -7.48
CA LEU A 327 -14.04 -5.15 -7.49
C LEU A 327 -15.35 -5.92 -7.28
N ARG A 328 -16.42 -5.22 -6.90
CA ARG A 328 -17.80 -5.68 -6.93
C ARG A 328 -18.63 -4.62 -7.65
N HIS A 329 -19.11 -4.95 -8.85
CA HIS A 329 -20.00 -4.08 -9.63
C HIS A 329 -20.96 -4.96 -10.43
N GLY A 330 -22.20 -4.48 -10.64
CA GLY A 330 -23.23 -5.09 -11.48
C GLY A 330 -24.44 -5.60 -10.69
N ASP A 331 -24.20 -6.08 -9.47
CA ASP A 331 -25.22 -6.64 -8.58
C ASP A 331 -25.21 -5.95 -7.21
N ASP A 332 -24.03 -5.50 -6.74
CA ASP A 332 -23.74 -4.95 -5.40
C ASP A 332 -24.18 -5.80 -4.19
N SER A 333 -24.89 -6.88 -4.46
CA SER A 333 -25.18 -8.00 -3.59
C SER A 333 -23.94 -8.89 -3.44
N TRP A 334 -23.35 -8.91 -2.24
CA TRP A 334 -22.21 -9.74 -1.87
C TRP A 334 -22.12 -9.88 -0.36
N GLY A 335 -21.52 -10.97 0.14
CA GLY A 335 -21.46 -11.22 1.58
C GLY A 335 -22.85 -11.17 2.21
N ALA A 336 -23.00 -10.41 3.30
CA ALA A 336 -24.28 -10.25 3.98
C ALA A 336 -25.33 -9.51 3.13
N TYR A 337 -24.94 -8.64 2.19
CA TYR A 337 -25.94 -8.01 1.30
C TYR A 337 -26.64 -9.07 0.44
N PHE A 338 -25.90 -10.08 -0.01
CA PHE A 338 -26.47 -11.19 -0.79
C PHE A 338 -27.41 -12.06 0.02
N ALA A 339 -27.01 -12.47 1.22
CA ALA A 339 -27.87 -13.27 2.08
C ALA A 339 -29.18 -12.52 2.44
N VAL A 340 -29.12 -11.21 2.67
CA VAL A 340 -30.32 -10.41 2.95
C VAL A 340 -31.18 -10.21 1.70
N ASP A 341 -30.58 -9.95 0.53
CA ASP A 341 -31.32 -9.76 -0.72
C ASP A 341 -32.09 -11.03 -1.15
N GLU A 342 -31.52 -12.21 -0.91
CA GLU A 342 -32.17 -13.51 -1.18
C GLU A 342 -33.17 -13.93 -0.08
N GLY A 343 -33.21 -13.19 1.04
CA GLY A 343 -34.09 -13.48 2.18
C GLY A 343 -33.60 -14.62 3.09
N ASP A 344 -32.31 -14.99 3.00
CA ASP A 344 -31.66 -16.01 3.82
C ASP A 344 -31.24 -15.47 5.20
N GLU A 345 -30.94 -14.17 5.29
CA GLU A 345 -30.48 -13.49 6.51
C GLU A 345 -31.23 -12.17 6.75
N ASP A 346 -31.16 -11.69 8.00
CA ASP A 346 -31.75 -10.41 8.42
C ASP A 346 -30.75 -9.25 8.30
N GLN A 347 -31.26 -8.01 8.31
CA GLN A 347 -30.46 -6.77 8.24
C GLN A 347 -29.31 -6.70 9.26
N VAL A 348 -29.42 -7.39 10.41
CA VAL A 348 -28.37 -7.44 11.44
C VAL A 348 -27.02 -7.94 10.89
N TYR A 349 -27.04 -8.87 9.93
CA TYR A 349 -25.82 -9.42 9.34
C TYR A 349 -25.10 -8.40 8.44
N ILE A 350 -25.85 -7.52 7.76
CA ILE A 350 -25.26 -6.38 7.06
C ILE A 350 -24.58 -5.45 8.06
N ASP A 351 -25.24 -5.12 9.16
CA ASP A 351 -24.70 -4.19 10.16
C ASP A 351 -23.42 -4.75 10.81
N GLU A 352 -23.39 -6.05 11.13
CA GLU A 352 -22.20 -6.74 11.63
C GLU A 352 -21.05 -6.73 10.61
N MET A 353 -21.34 -7.05 9.35
CA MET A 353 -20.35 -7.04 8.27
C MET A 353 -19.79 -5.63 8.04
N GLU A 354 -20.65 -4.61 7.97
CA GLU A 354 -20.23 -3.23 7.79
C GLU A 354 -19.40 -2.74 8.98
N SER A 355 -19.80 -3.07 10.21
CA SER A 355 -19.08 -2.75 11.43
C SER A 355 -17.68 -3.37 11.43
N LEU A 356 -17.56 -4.64 11.03
CA LEU A 356 -16.28 -5.32 10.87
C LEU A 356 -15.38 -4.60 9.84
N ILE A 357 -15.92 -4.26 8.67
CA ILE A 357 -15.18 -3.56 7.61
C ILE A 357 -14.71 -2.18 8.09
N LEU A 358 -15.61 -1.40 8.67
CA LEU A 358 -15.32 -0.02 9.08
C LEU A 358 -14.35 0.01 10.26
N SER A 359 -14.52 -0.86 11.26
CA SER A 359 -13.60 -0.96 12.39
C SER A 359 -12.18 -1.34 11.95
N ALA A 360 -12.04 -2.33 11.07
CA ALA A 360 -10.75 -2.72 10.52
C ALA A 360 -10.11 -1.58 9.71
N GLN A 361 -10.87 -0.91 8.83
CA GLN A 361 -10.34 0.24 8.06
C GLN A 361 -9.92 1.40 8.96
N ASN A 362 -10.73 1.73 9.99
CA ASN A 362 -10.39 2.78 10.95
C ASN A 362 -9.10 2.44 11.71
N TRP A 363 -8.95 1.19 12.15
CA TRP A 363 -7.72 0.71 12.79
C TRP A 363 -6.51 0.76 11.85
N ILE A 364 -6.67 0.40 10.58
CA ILE A 364 -5.61 0.47 9.56
C ILE A 364 -5.21 1.93 9.30
N GLU A 365 -6.18 2.82 9.16
CA GLU A 365 -6.02 4.24 8.81
C GLU A 365 -5.71 5.13 10.02
N GLY A 366 -5.82 4.59 11.24
CA GLY A 366 -5.45 5.30 12.46
C GLY A 366 -6.44 6.38 12.85
N TYR A 367 -7.69 6.25 12.38
CA TYR A 367 -8.80 6.99 12.95
C TYR A 367 -9.09 6.39 14.32
N ASP A 368 -9.16 7.22 15.35
CA ASP A 368 -9.33 6.80 16.74
C ASP A 368 -10.51 5.82 16.88
N ASN A 369 -10.26 4.65 17.50
CA ASN A 369 -11.29 3.68 17.90
C ASN A 369 -12.19 4.19 19.06
N PHE A 370 -12.07 5.46 19.45
CA PHE A 370 -12.86 6.07 20.53
C PHE A 370 -14.09 6.78 19.95
N GLY A 371 -15.01 5.99 19.41
CA GLY A 371 -16.30 6.43 18.87
C GLY A 371 -17.41 5.41 19.10
N ALA A 372 -17.34 4.65 20.19
CA ALA A 372 -18.43 3.81 20.67
C ALA A 372 -18.49 3.90 22.20
N ALA A 373 -19.26 4.89 22.68
CA ALA A 373 -19.88 4.91 23.99
C ALA A 373 -21.27 5.51 23.82
#